data_AF-A0A7X1G718-F1
#
_entry.id   AF-A0A7X1G718-F1
#
_cell.length_a   1.000
_cell.length_b   1.000
_cell.length_c   1.000
_cell.angle_alpha   90.00
_cell.angle_beta   90.00
_cell.angle_gamma   90.00
#
_symmetry.space_group_name_H-M   'P 1'
#
loop_
_entity.id
_entity.type
_entity.pdbx_description
1 polymer ?
#
loop_
_entity_poly.entity_id
_entity_poly.type
_entity_poly.pdbx_seq_one_letter_code
_entity_poly.pdbx_strand_id
1 'polypeptide(L)'
;MTEQPKSVDSIAVPLLKQDTRAGVSGYTLDLLSKLTGLSRTGVIHLALRQMADRYLHKYDMDDGPLSDAQHTAILLASRATSIPADHFTKRLF
;
A
#
# COMPACT_ATOMS: atom_id res chain seq x y z
N MET A 1 -7.48 -20.26 20.85
CA MET A 1 -7.16 -19.30 19.77
C MET A 1 -6.88 -20.14 18.55
N THR A 2 -7.88 -20.30 17.68
CA THR A 2 -7.82 -21.23 16.54
C THR A 2 -7.37 -20.42 15.34
N GLU A 3 -6.10 -20.56 14.93
CA GLU A 3 -5.63 -19.94 13.69
C GLU A 3 -6.30 -20.64 12.50
N GLN A 4 -7.10 -19.90 11.74
CA GLN A 4 -7.61 -20.38 10.46
C GLN A 4 -6.46 -20.44 9.45
N PRO A 5 -6.34 -21.51 8.64
CA PRO A 5 -5.35 -21.56 7.59
C PRO A 5 -5.65 -20.47 6.56
N LYS A 6 -4.64 -19.66 6.25
CA LYS A 6 -4.70 -18.63 5.20
C LYS A 6 -5.08 -19.29 3.86
N SER A 7 -6.28 -19.01 3.36
CA SER A 7 -6.69 -19.38 2.00
C SER A 7 -5.66 -18.83 1.01
N VAL A 8 -5.09 -19.71 0.19
CA VAL A 8 -4.31 -19.31 -0.98
C VAL A 8 -5.28 -18.97 -2.09
N ASP A 9 -5.65 -17.69 -2.17
CA ASP A 9 -6.52 -17.20 -3.23
C ASP A 9 -5.86 -17.45 -4.59
N SER A 10 -6.59 -18.10 -5.50
CA SER A 10 -6.12 -18.41 -6.85
C SER A 10 -6.96 -17.66 -7.89
N ILE A 11 -6.28 -17.13 -8.91
CA ILE A 11 -6.92 -16.39 -10.01
C ILE A 11 -6.51 -17.00 -11.36
N ALA A 12 -7.50 -17.24 -12.21
CA ALA A 12 -7.29 -17.59 -13.60
C ALA A 12 -7.33 -16.32 -14.46
N VAL A 13 -6.25 -16.05 -15.20
CA VAL A 13 -6.14 -14.87 -16.08
C VAL A 13 -6.23 -15.31 -17.54
N PRO A 14 -7.39 -15.17 -18.21
CA PRO A 14 -7.50 -15.49 -19.63
C PRO A 14 -6.71 -14.47 -20.45
N LEU A 15 -5.90 -14.95 -21.38
CA LEU A 15 -5.12 -14.11 -22.27
C LEU A 15 -5.88 -13.86 -23.57
N LEU A 16 -5.70 -12.66 -24.12
CA LEU A 16 -6.33 -12.29 -25.37
C LEU A 16 -5.56 -12.89 -26.55
N LYS A 17 -6.21 -13.00 -27.71
CA LYS A 17 -5.54 -13.42 -28.95
C LYS A 17 -4.49 -12.41 -29.41
N GLN A 18 -4.73 -11.13 -29.12
CA GLN A 18 -3.88 -10.00 -29.49
C GLN A 18 -3.91 -8.95 -28.38
N ASP A 19 -2.88 -8.11 -28.34
CA ASP A 19 -2.78 -7.04 -27.35
C ASP A 19 -3.85 -5.97 -27.58
N THR A 20 -4.40 -5.45 -26.49
CA THR A 20 -5.39 -4.37 -26.49
C THR A 20 -5.06 -3.35 -25.40
N ARG A 21 -5.80 -2.24 -25.33
CA ARG A 21 -5.61 -1.22 -24.29
C ARG A 21 -5.71 -1.79 -22.86
N ALA A 22 -6.48 -2.86 -22.64
CA ALA A 22 -6.77 -3.39 -21.31
C ALA A 22 -6.27 -4.82 -21.09
N GLY A 23 -5.55 -5.43 -22.05
CA GLY A 23 -5.13 -6.82 -21.93
C GLY A 23 -4.01 -7.18 -22.88
N VAL A 24 -3.29 -8.24 -22.53
CA VAL A 24 -2.13 -8.72 -23.27
C VAL A 24 -2.37 -10.13 -23.82
N SER A 25 -1.69 -10.43 -24.91
CA SER A 25 -1.65 -11.74 -25.54
C SER A 25 -0.69 -12.70 -24.85
N GLY A 26 -0.85 -13.99 -25.14
CA GLY A 26 0.11 -15.02 -24.72
C GLY A 26 1.52 -14.77 -25.21
N TYR A 27 1.68 -14.24 -26.43
CA TYR A 27 2.97 -13.90 -27.00
C TYR A 27 3.70 -12.83 -26.18
N THR A 28 2.99 -11.76 -25.83
CA THR A 28 3.54 -10.66 -25.02
C THR A 28 3.91 -11.14 -23.63
N LEU A 29 3.08 -11.97 -23.00
CA LEU A 29 3.41 -12.56 -21.71
C LEU A 29 4.67 -13.43 -21.76
N ASP A 30 4.83 -14.25 -22.81
CA ASP A 30 6.03 -15.07 -22.99
C ASP A 30 7.29 -14.24 -23.22
N LEU A 31 7.19 -13.16 -23.99
CA LEU A 31 8.29 -12.25 -24.22
C LEU A 31 8.73 -11.58 -22.90
N LEU A 32 7.76 -11.13 -22.09
CA LEU A 32 8.04 -10.58 -20.77
C LEU A 32 8.69 -11.60 -19.84
N SER A 33 8.21 -12.85 -19.83
CA SER A 33 8.84 -13.92 -19.06
C SER A 33 10.30 -14.13 -19.47
N LYS A 34 10.61 -14.13 -20.78
CA LYS A 34 11.99 -14.25 -21.28
C LYS A 34 12.87 -13.06 -20.87
N LEU A 35 12.34 -11.84 -20.97
CA LEU A 35 13.09 -10.62 -20.64
C LEU A 35 13.35 -10.47 -19.14
N THR A 36 12.40 -10.88 -18.30
CA THR A 36 12.48 -10.73 -16.84
C THR A 36 13.08 -11.95 -16.14
N GLY A 37 13.14 -13.10 -16.80
CA GLY A 37 13.51 -14.38 -16.19
C GLY A 37 12.44 -14.96 -15.25
N LEU A 38 11.23 -14.35 -15.21
CA LEU A 38 10.15 -14.77 -14.34
C LEU A 38 9.22 -15.79 -15.03
N SER A 39 8.63 -16.67 -14.23
CA SER A 39 7.50 -17.50 -14.68
C SER A 39 6.32 -16.60 -15.11
N ARG A 40 5.41 -17.12 -15.93
CA ARG A 40 4.20 -16.38 -16.33
C ARG A 40 3.42 -15.85 -15.12
N THR A 41 3.26 -16.67 -14.09
CA THR A 41 2.63 -16.28 -12.82
C THR A 41 3.42 -15.17 -12.12
N GLY A 42 4.75 -15.26 -12.11
CA GLY A 42 5.62 -14.20 -11.56
C GLY A 42 5.47 -12.87 -12.29
N VAL A 43 5.40 -12.89 -13.62
CA VAL A 43 5.14 -11.69 -14.44
C VAL A 43 3.78 -11.08 -14.10
N ILE A 44 2.74 -11.92 -13.96
CA ILE A 44 1.39 -11.45 -13.58
C ILE A 44 1.41 -10.81 -12.19
N HIS A 45 2.05 -11.43 -11.20
CA HIS A 45 2.19 -10.86 -9.87
C HIS A 45 2.95 -9.53 -9.88
N LEU A 46 4.05 -9.45 -10.63
CA LEU A 46 4.83 -8.23 -10.76
C LEU A 46 3.98 -7.11 -11.40
N ALA A 47 3.24 -7.40 -12.47
CA ALA A 47 2.35 -6.44 -13.11
C ALA A 47 1.27 -5.92 -12.16
N LEU A 48 0.64 -6.83 -11.39
CA LEU A 48 -0.34 -6.45 -10.37
C LEU A 48 0.29 -5.60 -9.27
N ARG A 49 1.50 -5.93 -8.82
CA ARG A 49 2.23 -5.12 -7.82
C ARG A 49 2.50 -3.70 -8.34
N GLN A 50 2.99 -3.59 -9.57
CA GLN A 50 3.21 -2.29 -10.20
C GLN A 50 1.90 -1.50 -10.40
N MET A 51 0.79 -2.19 -10.68
CA MET A 51 -0.52 -1.56 -10.78
C MET A 51 -0.99 -1.05 -9.41
N ALA A 52 -0.81 -1.84 -8.36
CA ALA A 52 -1.10 -1.42 -6.99
C ALA A 52 -0.30 -0.18 -6.61
N ASP A 53 1.00 -0.14 -6.90
CA ASP A 53 1.84 1.03 -6.61
C ASP A 53 1.39 2.31 -7.37
N ARG A 54 0.68 2.18 -8.50
CA ARG A 54 0.14 3.30 -9.27
C ARG A 54 -1.22 3.81 -8.78
N TYR A 55 -2.07 2.92 -8.28
CA TYR A 55 -3.48 3.23 -8.05
C TYR A 55 -3.91 3.14 -6.58
N LEU A 56 -3.19 2.37 -5.76
CA LEU A 56 -3.51 2.22 -4.35
C LEU A 56 -2.65 3.20 -3.55
N HIS A 57 -3.30 4.01 -2.71
CA HIS A 57 -2.58 4.81 -1.73
C HIS A 57 -1.88 3.87 -0.74
N LYS A 58 -0.59 4.14 -0.47
CA LYS A 58 0.21 3.32 0.46
C LYS A 58 -0.20 3.51 1.92
N TYR A 59 -0.92 4.58 2.20
CA TYR A 59 -1.51 4.94 3.48
C TYR A 59 -2.94 5.38 3.22
N ASP A 60 -3.82 5.18 4.19
CA ASP A 60 -5.12 5.83 4.16
C ASP A 60 -4.93 7.35 4.07
N MET A 61 -5.88 8.03 3.44
CA MET A 61 -5.90 9.49 3.51
C MET A 61 -5.95 9.88 4.98
N ASP A 62 -5.05 10.76 5.40
CA ASP A 62 -5.08 11.33 6.74
C ASP A 62 -6.47 11.91 7.01
N ASP A 63 -6.98 11.77 8.24
CA ASP A 63 -8.29 12.30 8.67
C ASP A 63 -8.31 13.84 8.68
N GLY A 64 -7.24 14.47 8.19
CA GLY A 64 -6.99 15.89 8.19
C GLY A 64 -6.31 16.35 9.48
N PRO A 65 -6.01 17.65 9.58
CA PRO A 65 -5.47 18.21 10.81
C PRO A 65 -6.45 17.98 11.98
N LEU A 66 -5.89 17.75 13.18
CA LEU A 66 -6.68 17.61 14.39
C LEU A 66 -7.59 18.84 14.58
N SER A 67 -8.85 18.60 14.90
CA SER A 67 -9.79 19.65 15.30
C SER A 67 -9.39 20.26 16.65
N ASP A 68 -9.86 21.48 16.92
CA ASP A 68 -9.64 22.16 18.20
C ASP A 68 -10.13 21.32 19.40
N ALA A 69 -11.21 20.57 19.22
CA ALA A 69 -11.74 19.65 20.22
C ALA A 69 -10.79 18.48 20.50
N GLN A 70 -10.19 17.90 19.46
CA GLN A 70 -9.21 16.83 19.59
C GLN A 70 -7.91 17.35 20.22
N HIS A 71 -7.46 18.55 19.83
CA HIS A 71 -6.34 19.24 20.49
C HIS A 71 -6.58 19.41 22.00
N THR A 72 -7.77 19.89 22.36
CA THR A 72 -8.15 20.08 23.77
C THR A 72 -8.19 18.75 24.52
N ALA A 73 -8.76 17.71 23.92
CA ALA A 73 -8.80 16.37 24.52
C ALA A 73 -7.40 15.79 24.75
N ILE A 74 -6.48 15.98 23.79
CA ILE A 74 -5.08 15.55 23.92
C ILE A 74 -4.37 16.33 25.04
N LEU A 75 -4.57 17.66 25.13
CA LEU A 75 -3.99 18.48 26.20
C LEU A 75 -4.49 18.06 27.58
N LEU A 76 -5.77 17.72 27.70
CA LEU A 76 -6.35 17.24 28.96
C LEU A 76 -5.86 15.84 29.35
N ALA A 77 -5.68 14.94 28.37
CA ALA A 77 -5.21 13.58 28.58
C ALA A 77 -3.69 13.48 28.77
N SER A 78 -2.94 14.49 28.33
CA SER A 78 -1.49 14.52 28.39
C SER A 78 -0.98 14.77 29.82
N ARG A 79 -0.05 13.93 30.28
CA ARG A 79 0.71 14.17 31.51
C ARG A 79 1.74 15.30 31.37
N ALA A 80 1.95 15.80 30.14
CA ALA A 80 2.93 16.84 29.85
C ALA A 80 2.45 18.25 30.25
N THR A 81 1.17 18.42 30.62
CA THR A 81 0.61 19.72 31.05
C THR A 81 1.25 20.23 32.35
N SER A 82 1.94 19.36 33.10
CA SER A 82 2.73 19.71 34.28
C SER A 82 4.23 19.95 33.98
N ILE A 83 4.66 19.82 32.72
CA ILE A 83 6.05 20.07 32.33
C ILE A 83 6.20 21.56 32.00
N PRO A 84 7.06 22.31 32.71
CA PRO A 84 7.27 23.73 32.45
C PRO A 84 7.73 23.98 31.00
N ALA A 85 7.27 25.08 30.40
CA ALA A 85 7.61 25.44 29.01
C ALA A 85 9.12 25.49 28.76
N ASP A 86 9.91 25.81 29.80
CA ASP A 86 11.37 25.88 29.77
C ASP A 86 12.07 24.52 29.51
N HIS A 87 11.36 23.41 29.65
CA HIS A 87 11.89 22.08 29.28
C HIS A 87 11.87 21.80 27.77
N PHE A 88 11.18 22.61 26.97
CA PHE A 88 11.16 22.53 25.51
C PHE A 88 12.19 23.47 24.86
N THR A 89 13.36 23.62 25.49
CA THR A 89 14.44 24.54 25.08
C THR A 89 15.21 24.11 23.84
N LYS A 90 15.06 22.85 23.40
CA LYS A 90 15.64 22.37 22.15
C LYS A 90 14.56 22.26 21.09
N ARG A 91 14.52 23.25 20.20
CA ARG A 91 13.85 23.11 18.91
C ARG A 91 14.77 22.33 17.97
N LEU A 92 14.22 21.26 17.38
CA LEU A 92 14.78 20.75 16.14
C LEU A 92 14.43 21.81 15.10
N PHE A 93 15.46 22.38 14.48
CA PHE A 93 15.49 23.57 13.61
C PHE A 93 15.53 24.92 14.34
#